data_AF-A0A5B6VTS3-F1
#
_entry.id   AF-A0A5B6VTS3-F1
#
_cell.length_a   1.000
_cell.length_b   1.000
_cell.length_c   1.000
_cell.angle_alpha   90.00
_cell.angle_beta   90.00
_cell.angle_gamma   90.00
#
_symmetry.space_group_name_H-M   'P 1'
#
loop_
_entity.id
_entity.type
_entity.pdbx_description
1 polymer ?
#
loop_
_entity_poly.entity_id
_entity_poly.type
_entity_poly.pdbx_seq_one_letter_code
_entity_poly.pdbx_strand_id
1 'polypeptide(L)'
;MLGVQSSNDPERYLGLPNMVGKTKKEAFKNLKDRFKQRIDNWSTRHLSQGEKEVFVKSILQAIPTYSMSYFLLLKLLCSDLESIVAKFWWQKGHGQRGIHWCTWNELCISKEQGGLGFRRLDQFNVALLAKQGWCLINYPDSLLAQVLKAKYFPNLDFIHAQLGNLPSLTWMSVWAAKGLLKDGLCWGVGKGDQISVWNDRWILSVTTNRRSNITENPEIESVADLIETTHRWKKELIENTFPEHTAQKILQIPLVEDHEDFQVWRGEHSGEFTVRSAYKLLQEAT
;
A
#
# COMPACT_ATOMS: atom_id res chain seq x y z
N MET A 1 -31.58 15.38 2.95
CA MET A 1 -30.84 15.80 1.73
C MET A 1 -29.40 16.10 2.12
N LEU A 2 -28.41 15.42 1.53
CA LEU A 2 -26.99 15.42 1.95
C LEU A 2 -26.21 16.73 1.66
N GLY A 3 -26.87 17.86 1.37
CA GLY A 3 -26.19 19.16 1.16
C GLY A 3 -25.19 19.22 0.01
N VAL A 4 -25.19 18.24 -0.90
CA VAL A 4 -24.23 18.14 -2.01
C VAL A 4 -24.62 19.10 -3.12
N GLN A 5 -23.71 20.01 -3.50
CA GLN A 5 -23.88 20.90 -4.65
C GLN A 5 -23.84 20.10 -5.97
N SER A 6 -24.71 20.45 -6.91
CA SER A 6 -24.74 19.81 -8.24
C SER A 6 -23.45 20.11 -9.01
N SER A 7 -22.87 19.09 -9.66
CA SER A 7 -21.66 19.25 -10.48
C SER A 7 -21.99 19.89 -11.84
N ASN A 8 -21.15 20.83 -12.28
CA ASN A 8 -21.25 21.43 -13.62
C ASN A 8 -20.66 20.53 -14.72
N ASP A 9 -19.81 19.57 -14.34
CA ASP A 9 -19.22 18.59 -15.25
C ASP A 9 -19.76 17.19 -14.91
N PRO A 10 -20.61 16.59 -15.76
CA PRO A 10 -21.12 15.25 -15.53
C PRO A 10 -20.06 14.17 -15.78
N GLU A 11 -19.00 14.47 -16.54
CA GLU A 11 -17.93 13.51 -16.88
C GLU A 11 -16.81 13.50 -15.83
N ARG A 12 -16.59 14.61 -15.11
CA ARG A 12 -15.52 14.69 -14.10
C ARG A 12 -15.96 15.34 -12.79
N TYR A 13 -15.43 14.82 -11.70
CA TYR A 13 -15.55 15.39 -10.37
C TYR A 13 -14.19 15.45 -9.70
N LEU A 14 -13.82 16.63 -9.21
CA LEU A 14 -12.51 16.92 -8.60
C LEU A 14 -11.31 16.50 -9.49
N GLY A 15 -11.47 16.55 -10.81
CA GLY A 15 -10.42 16.17 -11.76
C GLY A 15 -10.28 14.67 -12.02
N LEU A 16 -11.18 13.84 -11.47
CA LEU A 16 -11.29 12.42 -11.77
C LEU A 16 -12.50 12.13 -12.66
N PRO A 17 -12.45 11.09 -13.50
CA PRO A 17 -13.61 10.67 -14.28
C PRO A 17 -14.72 10.13 -13.37
N ASN A 18 -15.94 10.66 -13.51
CA ASN A 18 -17.14 10.21 -12.80
C ASN A 18 -17.56 8.81 -13.23
N MET A 19 -17.42 8.53 -14.52
CA MET A 19 -17.79 7.26 -15.14
C MET A 19 -16.57 6.75 -15.91
N VAL A 20 -15.89 5.75 -15.35
CA VAL A 20 -14.88 5.01 -16.10
C VAL A 20 -15.60 3.88 -16.83
N GLY A 21 -16.01 4.16 -18.07
CA GLY A 21 -16.65 3.19 -18.96
C GLY A 21 -15.72 2.06 -19.40
N LYS A 22 -16.09 1.39 -20.50
CA LYS A 22 -15.31 0.25 -21.04
C LYS A 22 -13.89 0.65 -21.45
N THR A 23 -13.66 1.90 -21.85
CA THR A 23 -12.34 2.42 -22.27
C THR A 23 -11.57 3.07 -21.13
N LYS A 24 -11.01 2.26 -20.22
CA LYS A 24 -10.13 2.73 -19.13
C LYS A 24 -8.95 3.60 -19.62
N LYS A 25 -8.44 3.34 -20.83
CA LYS A 25 -7.32 4.08 -21.44
C LYS A 25 -7.67 5.54 -21.75
N GLU A 26 -8.89 5.80 -22.18
CA GLU A 26 -9.35 7.16 -22.53
C GLU A 26 -9.60 7.98 -21.28
N ALA A 27 -10.20 7.35 -20.25
CA ALA A 27 -10.49 7.98 -18.97
C ALA A 27 -9.25 8.61 -18.31
N PHE A 28 -8.06 8.04 -18.53
CA PHE A 28 -6.80 8.51 -17.97
C PHE A 28 -5.82 9.09 -18.99
N LYS A 29 -6.23 9.28 -20.26
CA LYS A 29 -5.39 9.89 -21.30
C LYS A 29 -4.89 11.28 -20.90
N ASN A 30 -5.72 12.04 -20.19
CA ASN A 30 -5.38 13.36 -19.65
C ASN A 30 -4.08 13.34 -18.82
N LEU A 31 -3.76 12.25 -18.10
CA LEU A 31 -2.50 12.15 -17.36
C LEU A 31 -1.28 12.29 -18.29
N LYS A 32 -1.32 11.63 -19.45
CA LYS A 32 -0.25 11.70 -20.45
C LYS A 32 -0.08 13.11 -20.99
N ASP A 33 -1.19 13.79 -21.27
CA ASP A 33 -1.18 15.15 -21.78
C ASP A 33 -0.65 16.14 -20.74
N ARG A 34 -1.01 15.97 -19.46
CA ARG A 34 -0.46 16.79 -18.35
C ARG A 34 1.05 16.60 -18.18
N PHE A 35 1.57 15.38 -18.32
CA PHE A 35 3.03 15.15 -18.28
C PHE A 35 3.73 15.92 -19.39
N LYS A 36 3.25 15.77 -20.64
CA LYS A 36 3.81 16.46 -21.80
C LYS A 36 3.74 17.96 -21.64
N GLN A 37 2.57 18.51 -21.31
CA GLN A 37 2.40 19.94 -21.12
C GLN A 37 3.33 20.50 -20.03
N ARG A 38 3.50 19.78 -18.91
CA ARG A 38 4.43 20.21 -17.85
C ARG A 38 5.89 20.17 -18.33
N ILE A 39 6.28 19.12 -19.05
CA ILE A 39 7.61 19.00 -19.65
C ILE A 39 7.85 20.11 -20.67
N ASP A 40 6.94 20.33 -21.60
CA ASP A 40 7.07 21.34 -22.68
C ASP A 40 7.19 22.75 -22.08
N ASN A 41 6.36 23.07 -21.08
CA ASN A 41 6.42 24.37 -20.40
C ASN A 41 7.76 24.59 -19.67
N TRP A 42 8.38 23.54 -19.13
CA TRP A 42 9.61 23.65 -18.35
C TRP A 42 10.90 23.46 -19.16
N SER A 43 10.84 22.68 -20.24
CA SER A 43 11.98 22.36 -21.10
C SER A 43 12.42 23.54 -21.98
N THR A 44 11.62 24.61 -22.04
CA THR A 44 12.05 25.92 -22.57
C THR A 44 13.15 26.56 -21.71
N ARG A 45 13.27 26.15 -20.44
CA ARG A 45 14.35 26.57 -19.53
C ARG A 45 15.46 25.52 -19.60
N HIS A 46 16.71 25.95 -19.76
CA HIS A 46 17.85 25.03 -19.78
C HIS A 46 18.07 24.47 -18.37
N LEU A 47 17.51 23.29 -18.09
CA LEU A 47 17.60 22.63 -16.79
C LEU A 47 18.89 21.82 -16.68
N SER A 48 19.61 22.03 -15.57
CA SER A 48 20.67 21.15 -15.13
C SER A 48 20.14 19.76 -14.77
N GLN A 49 21.02 18.76 -14.67
CA GLN A 49 20.61 17.40 -14.33
C GLN A 49 19.99 17.30 -12.93
N GLY A 50 20.48 18.08 -11.96
CA GLY A 50 19.91 18.15 -10.61
C GLY A 50 18.50 18.75 -10.60
N GLU A 51 18.27 19.82 -11.36
CA GLU A 51 16.94 20.42 -11.48
C GLU A 51 15.93 19.48 -12.14
N LYS A 52 16.35 18.72 -13.16
CA LYS A 52 15.50 17.67 -13.73
C LYS A 52 15.11 16.62 -12.70
N GLU A 53 16.02 16.24 -11.80
CA GLU A 53 15.73 15.23 -10.78
C GLU A 53 14.61 15.72 -9.85
N VAL A 54 14.75 16.96 -9.39
CA VAL A 54 13.75 17.62 -8.54
C VAL A 54 12.42 17.78 -9.29
N PHE A 55 12.46 18.15 -10.57
CA PHE A 55 11.27 18.30 -11.42
C PHE A 55 10.52 16.97 -11.58
N VAL A 56 11.25 15.89 -11.87
CA VAL A 56 10.67 14.54 -12.01
C VAL A 56 9.95 14.13 -10.71
N LYS A 57 10.63 14.26 -9.57
CA LYS A 57 10.10 13.80 -8.27
C LYS A 57 8.95 14.65 -7.75
N SER A 58 9.10 15.97 -7.83
CA SER A 58 8.18 16.91 -7.19
C SER A 58 6.98 17.26 -8.06
N ILE A 59 7.14 17.22 -9.38
CA ILE A 59 6.10 17.60 -10.33
C ILE A 59 5.57 16.38 -11.06
N LEU A 60 6.39 15.70 -11.88
CA LEU A 60 5.88 14.65 -12.76
C LEU A 60 5.31 13.46 -11.99
N GLN A 61 6.04 12.95 -11.00
CA GLN A 61 5.57 11.84 -10.16
C GLN A 61 4.43 12.22 -9.20
N ALA A 62 4.18 13.52 -8.99
CA ALA A 62 3.05 14.00 -8.19
C ALA A 62 1.73 14.08 -8.99
N ILE A 63 1.79 14.32 -10.31
CA ILE A 63 0.61 14.45 -11.18
C ILE A 63 -0.36 13.25 -11.08
N PRO A 64 0.09 11.97 -11.13
CA PRO A 64 -0.84 10.86 -11.12
C PRO A 64 -1.27 10.42 -9.71
N THR A 65 -0.64 10.93 -8.65
CA THR A 65 -0.87 10.49 -7.26
C THR A 65 -2.34 10.55 -6.87
N TYR A 66 -3.05 11.60 -7.24
CA TYR A 66 -4.47 11.74 -6.90
C TYR A 66 -5.30 10.63 -7.58
N SER A 67 -5.14 10.41 -8.88
CA SER A 67 -5.83 9.33 -9.60
C SER A 67 -5.45 7.94 -9.10
N MET A 68 -4.16 7.71 -8.84
CA MET A 68 -3.65 6.44 -8.32
C MET A 68 -4.13 6.13 -6.89
N SER A 69 -4.52 7.14 -6.13
CA SER A 69 -5.04 6.93 -4.77
C SER A 69 -6.42 6.28 -4.75
N TYR A 70 -7.18 6.35 -5.85
CA TYR A 70 -8.54 5.81 -5.94
C TYR A 70 -8.70 4.73 -7.03
N PHE A 71 -7.84 4.75 -8.05
CA PHE A 71 -7.93 3.85 -9.18
C PHE A 71 -6.61 3.12 -9.43
N LEU A 72 -6.71 1.83 -9.74
CA LEU A 72 -5.61 1.05 -10.27
C LEU A 72 -5.51 1.33 -11.77
N LEU A 73 -4.46 2.04 -12.15
CA LEU A 73 -4.15 2.34 -13.53
C LEU A 73 -3.63 1.08 -14.24
N LEU A 74 -3.86 1.02 -15.55
CA LEU A 74 -3.32 -0.06 -16.38
C LEU A 74 -1.79 0.00 -16.35
N LYS A 75 -1.11 -1.15 -16.17
CA LYS A 75 0.36 -1.23 -16.20
C LYS A 75 0.96 -0.60 -17.46
N LEU A 76 0.30 -0.77 -18.61
CA LEU A 76 0.69 -0.13 -19.87
C LEU A 76 0.69 1.40 -19.79
N LEU A 77 -0.30 2.01 -19.12
CA LEU A 77 -0.33 3.46 -18.93
C LEU A 77 0.79 3.92 -18.00
N CYS A 78 1.06 3.19 -16.92
CA CYS A 78 2.20 3.48 -16.03
C CYS A 78 3.52 3.45 -16.81
N SER A 79 3.75 2.40 -17.60
CA SER A 79 4.95 2.28 -18.44
C SER A 79 5.05 3.37 -19.51
N ASP A 80 3.92 3.77 -20.12
CA ASP A 80 3.85 4.90 -21.05
C ASP A 80 4.27 6.22 -20.40
N LEU A 81 3.82 6.48 -19.17
CA LEU A 81 4.17 7.68 -18.39
C LEU A 81 5.64 7.65 -17.98
N GLU A 82 6.13 6.53 -17.46
CA GLU A 82 7.55 6.33 -17.13
C GLU A 82 8.44 6.53 -18.34
N SER A 83 8.03 6.05 -19.51
CA SER A 83 8.77 6.26 -20.77
C SER A 83 8.85 7.74 -21.16
N ILE A 84 7.82 8.54 -20.89
CA ILE A 84 7.86 9.99 -21.09
C ILE A 84 8.86 10.63 -20.13
N VAL A 85 8.82 10.24 -18.86
CA VAL A 85 9.75 10.75 -17.84
C VAL A 85 11.20 10.36 -18.16
N ALA A 86 11.44 9.12 -18.59
CA ALA A 86 12.75 8.63 -18.97
C ALA A 86 13.32 9.42 -20.17
N LYS A 87 12.49 9.68 -21.19
CA LYS A 87 12.90 10.50 -22.33
C LYS A 87 13.30 11.91 -21.90
N PHE A 88 12.51 12.54 -21.04
CA PHE A 88 12.81 13.86 -20.49
C PHE A 88 14.11 13.87 -19.66
N TRP A 89 14.31 12.85 -18.82
CA TRP A 89 15.49 12.73 -17.96
C TRP A 89 16.79 12.72 -18.77
N TRP A 90 16.83 11.96 -19.87
CA TRP A 90 18.02 11.83 -20.71
C TRP A 90 18.17 12.93 -21.77
N GLN A 91 17.13 13.74 -21.98
CA GLN A 91 17.09 14.79 -22.99
C GLN A 91 18.23 15.81 -22.81
N LYS A 92 18.99 16.15 -23.86
CA LYS A 92 20.08 17.15 -23.75
C LYS A 92 19.63 18.60 -23.98
N GLY A 93 18.43 18.80 -24.53
CA GLY A 93 17.83 20.10 -24.80
C GLY A 93 16.43 19.91 -25.39
N HIS A 94 15.61 20.95 -25.47
CA HIS A 94 14.23 20.84 -25.98
C HIS A 94 14.17 20.10 -27.34
N GLY A 95 13.37 19.03 -27.43
CA GLY A 95 13.24 18.19 -28.64
C GLY A 95 14.44 17.30 -28.98
N GLN A 96 15.55 17.37 -28.27
CA GLN A 96 16.75 16.58 -28.57
C GLN A 96 16.74 15.21 -27.90
N ARG A 97 17.12 14.16 -28.64
CA ARG A 97 17.23 12.81 -28.07
C ARG A 97 18.45 12.71 -27.14
N GLY A 98 18.26 11.97 -26.05
CA GLY A 98 19.30 11.57 -25.12
C GLY A 98 19.69 10.11 -25.27
N ILE A 99 20.94 9.77 -24.92
CA ILE A 99 21.36 8.38 -24.75
C ILE A 99 20.87 7.93 -23.37
N HIS A 100 20.15 6.81 -23.32
CA HIS A 100 19.75 6.17 -22.07
C HIS A 100 20.90 5.30 -21.58
N TRP A 101 21.65 5.79 -20.58
CA TRP A 101 22.83 5.08 -20.06
C TRP A 101 22.49 3.93 -19.12
N CYS A 102 21.30 3.96 -18.51
CA CYS A 102 20.80 2.89 -17.66
C CYS A 102 19.27 2.76 -17.81
N THR A 103 18.76 1.62 -17.33
CA THR A 103 17.34 1.29 -17.39
C THR A 103 16.53 2.13 -16.42
N TRP A 104 15.22 2.28 -16.69
CA TRP A 104 14.33 3.01 -15.79
C TRP A 104 14.26 2.36 -14.39
N ASN A 105 14.36 1.04 -14.32
CA ASN A 105 14.35 0.30 -13.06
C ASN A 105 15.55 0.65 -12.18
N GLU A 106 16.75 0.77 -12.76
CA GLU A 106 17.96 1.19 -12.02
C GLU A 106 17.83 2.62 -11.48
N LEU A 107 17.21 3.53 -12.25
CA LEU A 107 16.92 4.89 -11.77
C LEU A 107 15.89 4.91 -10.62
N CYS A 108 15.03 3.89 -10.53
CA CYS A 108 14.01 3.77 -9.48
C CYS A 108 14.54 3.18 -8.17
N ILE A 109 15.73 2.57 -8.18
CA ILE A 109 16.39 2.09 -6.96
C ILE A 109 16.57 3.27 -6.00
N SER A 110 16.43 3.02 -4.70
CA SER A 110 16.59 4.07 -3.69
C SER A 110 17.97 4.74 -3.76
N LYS A 111 18.07 6.01 -3.35
CA LYS A 111 19.37 6.70 -3.30
C LYS A 111 20.37 5.99 -2.36
N GLU A 112 19.86 5.43 -1.26
CA GLU A 112 20.65 4.64 -0.31
C GLU A 112 21.28 3.39 -0.95
N GLN A 113 20.65 2.85 -2.00
CA GLN A 113 21.11 1.68 -2.75
C GLN A 113 21.74 2.05 -4.10
N GLY A 114 22.10 3.33 -4.32
CA GLY A 114 22.83 3.78 -5.51
C GLY A 114 21.98 4.16 -6.72
N GLY A 115 20.64 4.16 -6.62
CA GLY A 115 19.75 4.68 -7.65
C GLY A 115 19.41 6.17 -7.47
N LEU A 116 18.41 6.66 -8.21
CA LEU A 116 17.93 8.04 -8.07
C LEU A 116 16.68 8.15 -7.20
N GLY A 117 16.04 7.05 -6.83
CA GLY A 117 14.78 7.05 -6.08
C GLY A 117 13.62 7.60 -6.88
N PHE A 118 13.62 7.42 -8.21
CA PHE A 118 12.40 7.57 -9.00
C PHE A 118 11.41 6.45 -8.64
N ARG A 119 10.12 6.66 -8.93
CA ARG A 119 9.07 5.71 -8.59
C ARG A 119 8.66 4.93 -9.83
N ARG A 120 8.61 3.61 -9.68
CA ARG A 120 7.80 2.73 -10.52
C ARG A 120 6.33 2.99 -10.21
N LEU A 121 5.62 3.56 -11.18
CA LEU A 121 4.26 4.05 -11.05
C LEU A 121 3.25 2.93 -10.84
N ASP A 122 3.47 1.75 -11.40
CA ASP A 122 2.60 0.57 -11.18
C ASP A 122 2.64 0.10 -9.71
N GLN A 123 3.83 -0.06 -9.14
CA GLN A 123 4.03 -0.42 -7.74
C GLN A 123 3.57 0.71 -6.80
N PHE A 124 3.87 1.97 -7.14
CA PHE A 124 3.46 3.12 -6.33
C PHE A 124 1.94 3.26 -6.28
N ASN A 125 1.25 2.96 -7.38
CA ASN A 125 -0.21 2.93 -7.42
C ASN A 125 -0.80 1.87 -6.46
N VAL A 126 -0.23 0.66 -6.43
CA VAL A 126 -0.67 -0.39 -5.49
C VAL A 126 -0.43 0.04 -4.05
N ALA A 127 0.71 0.65 -3.73
CA ALA A 127 1.01 1.15 -2.39
C ALA A 127 0.03 2.26 -1.93
N LEU A 128 -0.37 3.16 -2.85
CA LEU A 128 -1.39 4.17 -2.56
C LEU A 128 -2.77 3.56 -2.31
N LEU A 129 -3.15 2.54 -3.07
CA LEU A 129 -4.41 1.82 -2.89
C LEU A 129 -4.43 0.97 -1.61
N ALA A 130 -3.28 0.40 -1.22
CA ALA A 130 -3.13 -0.27 0.07
C ALA A 130 -3.39 0.68 1.23
N LYS A 131 -3.03 1.97 1.11
CA LYS A 131 -3.41 2.98 2.11
C LYS A 131 -4.92 3.07 2.29
N GLN A 132 -5.69 2.99 1.20
CA GLN A 132 -7.15 2.99 1.28
C GLN A 132 -7.66 1.74 2.01
N GLY A 133 -7.12 0.56 1.68
CA GLY A 133 -7.47 -0.67 2.39
C GLY A 133 -7.10 -0.64 3.87
N TRP A 134 -5.95 -0.06 4.22
CA TRP A 134 -5.56 0.19 5.62
C TRP A 134 -6.59 1.07 6.35
N CYS A 135 -7.09 2.12 5.69
CA CYS A 135 -8.16 2.94 6.26
C CYS A 135 -9.48 2.17 6.45
N LEU A 136 -9.82 1.25 5.55
CA LEU A 136 -11.02 0.41 5.70
C LEU A 136 -10.94 -0.53 6.90
N ILE A 137 -9.73 -0.92 7.28
CA ILE A 137 -9.47 -1.80 8.44
C ILE A 137 -9.50 -0.99 9.73
N ASN A 138 -8.79 0.14 9.79
CA ASN A 138 -8.54 0.86 11.04
C ASN A 138 -9.57 1.97 11.34
N TYR A 139 -10.35 2.40 10.34
CA TYR A 139 -11.39 3.43 10.50
C TYR A 139 -12.76 2.92 10.00
N PRO A 140 -13.32 1.87 10.63
CA PRO A 140 -14.56 1.24 10.18
C PRO A 140 -15.77 2.17 10.22
N ASP A 141 -15.74 3.19 11.08
CA ASP A 141 -16.82 4.18 11.23
C ASP A 141 -16.80 5.29 10.17
N SER A 142 -15.76 5.34 9.35
CA SER A 142 -15.74 6.30 8.23
C SER A 142 -16.85 5.97 7.23
N LEU A 143 -17.48 7.01 6.65
CA LEU A 143 -18.56 6.83 5.68
C LEU A 143 -18.14 5.93 4.50
N LEU A 144 -16.88 6.06 4.05
CA LEU A 144 -16.32 5.21 3.00
C LEU A 144 -16.30 3.73 3.42
N ALA A 145 -15.82 3.44 4.63
CA ALA A 145 -15.76 2.08 5.15
C ALA A 145 -17.15 1.49 5.32
N GLN A 146 -18.10 2.23 5.90
CA GLN A 146 -19.48 1.79 6.07
C GLN A 146 -20.17 1.47 4.73
N VAL A 147 -20.03 2.36 3.73
CA VAL A 147 -20.62 2.17 2.40
C VAL A 147 -20.00 0.98 1.67
N LEU A 148 -18.67 0.85 1.68
CA LEU A 148 -18.00 -0.28 1.01
C LEU A 148 -18.27 -1.60 1.73
N LYS A 149 -18.29 -1.63 3.06
CA LYS A 149 -18.63 -2.81 3.84
C LYS A 149 -20.04 -3.27 3.52
N ALA A 150 -21.04 -2.39 3.64
CA ALA A 150 -22.43 -2.71 3.36
C ALA A 150 -22.64 -3.25 1.93
N LYS A 151 -21.90 -2.73 0.95
CA LYS A 151 -22.04 -3.13 -0.46
C LYS A 151 -21.26 -4.40 -0.84
N TYR A 152 -20.04 -4.56 -0.35
CA TYR A 152 -19.10 -5.55 -0.89
C TYR A 152 -18.70 -6.66 0.11
N PHE A 153 -18.77 -6.40 1.42
CA PHE A 153 -18.35 -7.36 2.45
C PHE A 153 -19.17 -7.18 3.75
N PRO A 154 -20.51 -7.28 3.71
CA PRO A 154 -21.36 -6.89 4.84
C PRO A 154 -21.11 -7.74 6.10
N ASN A 155 -20.83 -9.02 5.92
CA ASN A 155 -20.63 -10.00 7.00
C ASN A 155 -19.17 -10.44 7.15
N LEU A 156 -18.24 -9.75 6.50
CA LEU A 156 -16.82 -10.06 6.52
C LEU A 156 -16.01 -8.82 6.90
N ASP A 157 -14.71 -9.00 7.05
CA ASP A 157 -13.74 -7.93 7.08
C ASP A 157 -13.18 -7.65 5.67
N PHE A 158 -12.40 -6.59 5.54
CA PHE A 158 -11.80 -6.22 4.26
C PHE A 158 -10.80 -7.28 3.75
N ILE A 159 -10.06 -7.95 4.64
CA ILE A 159 -9.02 -8.93 4.29
C ILE A 159 -9.61 -10.22 3.71
N HIS A 160 -10.78 -10.64 4.19
CA HIS A 160 -11.50 -11.81 3.67
C HIS A 160 -12.52 -11.46 2.58
N ALA A 161 -12.75 -10.16 2.32
CA ALA A 161 -13.64 -9.71 1.25
C ALA A 161 -13.30 -10.30 -0.13
N GLN A 162 -14.31 -10.79 -0.83
CA GLN A 162 -14.18 -11.27 -2.21
C GLN A 162 -14.43 -10.13 -3.21
N LEU A 163 -13.93 -10.28 -4.44
CA LEU A 163 -14.14 -9.25 -5.47
C LEU A 163 -15.63 -9.14 -5.85
N GLY A 164 -16.35 -10.26 -5.87
CA GLY A 164 -17.77 -10.34 -6.22
C GLY A 164 -18.03 -10.13 -7.71
N ASN A 165 -19.32 -10.06 -8.07
CA ASN A 165 -19.79 -9.87 -9.44
C ASN A 165 -19.98 -8.37 -9.73
N LEU A 166 -19.59 -7.93 -10.94
CA LEU A 166 -19.72 -6.54 -11.42
C LEU A 166 -19.21 -5.49 -10.41
N PRO A 167 -17.96 -5.63 -9.91
CA PRO A 167 -17.40 -4.68 -8.96
C PRO A 167 -17.27 -3.28 -9.58
N SER A 168 -17.42 -2.24 -8.75
CA SER A 168 -17.06 -0.89 -9.19
C SER A 168 -15.55 -0.82 -9.44
N LEU A 169 -15.12 0.09 -10.31
CA LEU A 169 -13.69 0.25 -10.57
C LEU A 169 -12.91 0.60 -9.31
N THR A 170 -13.46 1.46 -8.45
CA THR A 170 -12.84 1.83 -7.17
C THR A 170 -12.69 0.60 -6.27
N TRP A 171 -13.73 -0.22 -6.12
CA TRP A 171 -13.66 -1.46 -5.32
C TRP A 171 -12.61 -2.43 -5.88
N MET A 172 -12.64 -2.67 -7.20
CA MET A 172 -11.64 -3.51 -7.87
C MET A 172 -10.22 -3.00 -7.62
N SER A 173 -10.02 -1.68 -7.61
CA SER A 173 -8.72 -1.04 -7.41
C SER A 173 -8.21 -1.24 -5.98
N VAL A 174 -9.04 -0.94 -4.98
CA VAL A 174 -8.66 -1.13 -3.56
C VAL A 174 -8.47 -2.62 -3.25
N TRP A 175 -9.36 -3.48 -3.75
CA TRP A 175 -9.27 -4.94 -3.60
C TRP A 175 -7.98 -5.51 -4.20
N ALA A 176 -7.51 -4.98 -5.34
CA ALA A 176 -6.26 -5.43 -5.96
C ALA A 176 -5.02 -5.18 -5.08
N ALA A 177 -5.06 -4.21 -4.16
CA ALA A 177 -3.99 -3.93 -3.21
C ALA A 177 -4.07 -4.77 -1.92
N LYS A 178 -5.10 -5.61 -1.77
CA LYS A 178 -5.33 -6.45 -0.59
C LYS A 178 -4.18 -7.44 -0.32
N GLY A 179 -3.53 -7.95 -1.37
CA GLY A 179 -2.37 -8.83 -1.24
C GLY A 179 -1.21 -8.16 -0.49
N LEU A 180 -0.88 -6.92 -0.86
CA LEU A 180 0.16 -6.13 -0.18
C LEU A 180 -0.15 -5.91 1.30
N LEU A 181 -1.43 -5.67 1.62
CA LEU A 181 -1.85 -5.54 3.01
C LEU A 181 -1.69 -6.85 3.76
N LYS A 182 -2.15 -7.99 3.23
CA LYS A 182 -1.92 -9.31 3.85
C LYS A 182 -0.44 -9.59 4.11
N ASP A 183 0.44 -9.12 3.24
CA ASP A 183 1.87 -9.31 3.40
C ASP A 183 2.48 -8.41 4.48
N GLY A 184 1.95 -7.20 4.72
CA GLY A 184 2.50 -6.26 5.69
C GLY A 184 1.71 -6.11 7.01
N LEU A 185 0.50 -6.65 7.10
CA LEU A 185 -0.29 -6.66 8.32
C LEU A 185 0.25 -7.65 9.36
N CYS A 186 0.18 -7.22 10.61
CA CYS A 186 0.53 -7.94 11.81
C CYS A 186 -0.47 -7.53 12.90
N TRP A 187 -0.75 -8.40 13.85
CA TRP A 187 -1.54 -8.06 15.02
C TRP A 187 -0.66 -7.47 16.12
N GLY A 188 -1.18 -6.44 16.77
CA GLY A 188 -0.76 -5.98 18.09
C GLY A 188 -1.61 -6.65 19.14
N VAL A 189 -0.97 -7.28 20.12
CA VAL A 189 -1.64 -8.03 21.18
C VAL A 189 -2.23 -7.07 22.21
N GLY A 190 -3.54 -7.13 22.39
CA GLY A 190 -4.27 -6.57 23.53
C GLY A 190 -4.76 -7.71 24.42
N LYS A 191 -6.05 -8.08 24.27
CA LYS A 191 -6.67 -9.23 24.94
C LYS A 191 -6.21 -10.58 24.38
N GLY A 192 -5.84 -10.62 23.10
CA GLY A 192 -5.39 -11.81 22.39
C GLY A 192 -6.49 -12.78 21.96
N ASP A 193 -7.77 -12.43 22.15
CA ASP A 193 -8.92 -13.29 21.84
C ASP A 193 -9.28 -13.29 20.35
N GLN A 194 -8.85 -12.28 19.59
CA GLN A 194 -9.07 -12.18 18.14
C GLN A 194 -7.87 -12.69 17.33
N ILE A 195 -6.79 -13.10 17.98
CA ILE A 195 -5.53 -13.47 17.34
C ILE A 195 -5.30 -14.97 17.46
N SER A 196 -5.27 -15.67 16.32
CA SER A 196 -4.88 -17.07 16.29
C SER A 196 -3.37 -17.21 16.45
N VAL A 197 -2.92 -18.02 17.43
CA VAL A 197 -1.48 -18.24 17.68
C VAL A 197 -0.75 -18.72 16.43
N TRP A 198 -1.39 -19.60 15.67
CA TRP A 198 -0.77 -20.36 14.57
C TRP A 198 -1.04 -19.76 13.19
N ASN A 199 -2.20 -19.12 13.00
CA ASN A 199 -2.63 -18.64 11.69
C ASN A 199 -2.32 -17.16 11.47
N ASP A 200 -2.27 -16.38 12.54
CA ASP A 200 -2.04 -14.94 12.48
C ASP A 200 -0.58 -14.56 12.74
N ARG A 201 -0.17 -13.45 12.13
CA ARG A 201 1.14 -12.87 12.41
C ARG A 201 0.98 -11.87 13.55
N TRP A 202 1.56 -12.16 14.70
CA TRP A 202 1.54 -11.25 15.85
C TRP A 202 2.94 -11.09 16.50
N ILE A 203 3.96 -11.73 15.92
CA ILE A 203 5.36 -11.66 16.33
C ILE A 203 6.18 -10.98 15.24
N LEU A 204 6.48 -9.68 15.41
CA LEU A 204 7.01 -8.78 14.38
C LEU A 204 8.36 -9.19 13.76
N SER A 205 9.18 -9.96 14.46
CA SER A 205 10.59 -10.21 14.10
C SER A 205 10.88 -11.63 13.61
N VAL A 206 9.84 -12.45 13.41
CA VAL A 206 9.99 -13.76 12.78
C VAL A 206 9.72 -13.57 11.30
N THR A 207 10.78 -13.58 10.48
CA THR A 207 10.63 -13.77 9.04
C THR A 207 9.85 -15.06 8.86
N THR A 208 8.58 -14.93 8.49
CA THR A 208 7.67 -16.05 8.24
C THR A 208 8.18 -16.87 7.07
N ASN A 209 9.20 -17.70 7.27
CA ASN A 209 9.21 -19.01 6.66
C ASN A 209 8.02 -19.74 7.28
N ARG A 210 6.89 -19.67 6.56
CA ARG A 210 5.70 -20.48 6.80
C ARG A 210 6.14 -21.89 7.23
N ARG A 211 5.74 -22.30 8.43
CA ARG A 211 5.79 -23.70 8.91
C ARG A 211 7.18 -24.29 9.15
N SER A 212 8.09 -23.56 9.79
CA SER A 212 9.25 -24.21 10.41
C SER A 212 8.79 -24.97 11.66
N ASN A 213 8.36 -26.23 11.48
CA ASN A 213 8.38 -27.31 12.48
C ASN A 213 7.87 -26.97 13.90
N ILE A 214 6.79 -26.19 14.02
CA ILE A 214 6.11 -26.08 15.32
C ILE A 214 5.05 -27.17 15.34
N THR A 215 5.19 -28.11 16.27
CA THR A 215 4.13 -29.07 16.58
C THR A 215 2.96 -28.26 17.11
N GLU A 216 1.91 -28.11 16.32
CA GLU A 216 0.69 -27.40 16.73
C GLU A 216 0.18 -28.06 18.01
N ASN A 217 0.16 -27.32 19.12
CA ASN A 217 -0.46 -27.78 20.35
C ASN A 217 -1.98 -27.52 20.21
N PRO A 218 -2.82 -28.57 20.12
CA PRO A 218 -4.25 -28.39 19.92
C PRO A 218 -4.95 -27.70 21.10
N GLU A 219 -4.30 -27.57 22.25
CA GLU A 219 -4.85 -26.87 23.42
C GLU A 219 -4.69 -25.34 23.37
N ILE A 220 -3.89 -24.81 22.43
CA ILE A 220 -3.61 -23.38 22.32
C ILE A 220 -4.13 -22.91 20.95
N GLU A 221 -5.23 -22.18 20.91
CA GLU A 221 -5.80 -21.66 19.67
C GLU A 221 -5.56 -20.16 19.52
N SER A 222 -5.73 -19.42 20.62
CA SER A 222 -5.70 -17.96 20.68
C SER A 222 -4.53 -17.44 21.51
N VAL A 223 -4.10 -16.20 21.25
CA VAL A 223 -3.04 -15.57 22.05
C VAL A 223 -3.51 -15.35 23.49
N ALA A 224 -4.81 -15.19 23.72
CA ALA A 224 -5.39 -15.13 25.07
C ALA A 224 -5.08 -16.38 25.90
N ASP A 225 -4.96 -17.56 25.27
CA ASP A 225 -4.60 -18.81 25.97
C ASP A 225 -3.19 -18.75 26.57
N LEU A 226 -2.32 -17.88 26.04
CA LEU A 226 -0.96 -17.63 26.53
C LEU A 226 -0.89 -16.54 27.61
N ILE A 227 -2.01 -15.87 27.92
CA ILE A 227 -2.08 -14.75 28.86
C ILE A 227 -2.79 -15.21 30.15
N GLU A 228 -2.25 -14.82 31.31
CA GLU A 228 -2.85 -15.01 32.62
C GLU A 228 -3.92 -13.96 32.90
N THR A 229 -4.83 -14.24 33.85
CA THR A 229 -5.80 -13.26 34.35
C THR A 229 -5.17 -12.02 34.98
N THR A 230 -3.89 -12.09 35.35
CA THR A 230 -3.10 -10.97 35.88
C THR A 230 -2.46 -10.10 34.77
N HIS A 231 -2.87 -10.29 33.52
CA HIS A 231 -2.28 -9.64 32.33
C HIS A 231 -0.77 -9.87 32.19
N ARG A 232 -0.32 -11.07 32.52
CA ARG A 232 1.06 -11.52 32.34
C ARG A 232 1.11 -12.72 31.42
N TRP A 233 2.23 -12.87 30.71
CA TRP A 233 2.48 -14.04 29.89
C TRP A 233 2.63 -15.30 30.76
N LYS A 234 1.97 -16.39 30.37
CA LYS A 234 2.17 -17.75 30.95
C LYS A 234 3.55 -18.26 30.55
N LYS A 235 4.58 -17.81 31.25
CA LYS A 235 5.99 -17.99 30.86
C LYS A 235 6.35 -19.45 30.60
N GLU A 236 6.03 -20.35 31.51
CA GLU A 236 6.34 -21.78 31.39
C GLU A 236 5.66 -22.41 30.17
N LEU A 237 4.39 -22.06 29.91
CA LEU A 237 3.65 -22.56 28.75
C LEU A 237 4.32 -22.11 27.44
N ILE A 238 4.73 -20.83 27.36
CA ILE A 238 5.37 -20.26 26.18
C ILE A 238 6.75 -20.88 25.93
N GLU A 239 7.57 -21.02 26.97
CA GLU A 239 8.91 -21.64 26.87
C GLU A 239 8.85 -23.11 26.47
N ASN A 240 7.80 -23.84 26.87
CA ASN A 240 7.57 -25.23 26.46
C ASN A 240 6.95 -25.37 25.06
N THR A 241 6.24 -24.35 24.57
CA THR A 241 5.50 -24.39 23.29
C THR A 241 6.33 -23.87 22.11
N PHE A 242 7.14 -22.83 22.33
CA PHE A 242 7.88 -22.16 21.27
C PHE A 242 9.39 -22.37 21.40
N PRO A 243 10.15 -22.36 20.28
CA PRO A 243 11.61 -22.31 20.34
C PRO A 243 12.09 -21.13 21.19
N GLU A 244 13.19 -21.31 21.93
CA GLU A 244 13.71 -20.35 22.91
C GLU A 244 13.75 -18.90 22.38
N HIS A 245 14.31 -18.70 21.18
CA HIS A 245 14.40 -17.38 20.55
C HIS A 245 13.02 -16.75 20.26
N THR A 246 12.01 -17.56 19.90
CA THR A 246 10.64 -17.07 19.68
C THR A 246 9.93 -16.81 21.02
N ALA A 247 10.09 -17.70 22.00
CA ALA A 247 9.56 -17.53 23.34
C ALA A 247 10.06 -16.22 23.98
N GLN A 248 11.37 -15.96 23.91
CA GLN A 248 11.97 -14.70 24.41
C GLN A 248 11.33 -13.46 23.77
N LYS A 249 11.02 -13.51 22.47
CA LYS A 249 10.38 -12.40 21.76
C LYS A 249 8.93 -12.21 22.18
N ILE A 250 8.18 -13.30 22.37
CA ILE A 250 6.80 -13.24 22.88
C ILE A 250 6.80 -12.58 24.27
N LEU A 251 7.68 -13.02 25.17
CA LEU A 251 7.78 -12.49 26.53
C LEU A 251 8.18 -11.00 26.60
N GLN A 252 8.77 -10.45 25.53
CA GLN A 252 9.11 -9.03 25.41
C GLN A 252 7.95 -8.17 24.90
N ILE A 253 6.86 -8.77 24.39
CA ILE A 253 5.69 -8.01 23.95
C ILE A 253 5.00 -7.42 25.18
N PRO A 254 4.87 -6.08 25.28
CA PRO A 254 4.19 -5.48 26.40
C PRO A 254 2.70 -5.78 26.34
N LEU A 255 2.14 -6.29 27.44
CA LEU A 255 0.70 -6.45 27.63
C LEU A 255 0.17 -5.20 28.34
N VAL A 256 -0.86 -4.58 27.78
CA VAL A 256 -1.54 -3.43 28.35
C VAL A 256 -2.93 -3.87 28.79
N GLU A 257 -3.27 -3.62 30.05
CA GLU A 257 -4.61 -3.91 30.58
C GLU A 257 -5.69 -3.13 29.80
N ASP A 258 -6.85 -3.76 29.60
CA ASP A 258 -8.02 -3.18 28.92
C ASP A 258 -7.81 -2.68 27.47
N HIS A 259 -6.76 -3.14 26.77
CA HIS A 259 -6.56 -2.83 25.36
C HIS A 259 -7.15 -3.92 24.44
N GLU A 260 -7.89 -3.52 23.41
CA GLU A 260 -8.38 -4.45 22.38
C GLU A 260 -7.26 -4.86 21.40
N ASP A 261 -7.40 -6.01 20.75
CA ASP A 261 -6.50 -6.41 19.67
C ASP A 261 -6.63 -5.47 18.46
N PHE A 262 -5.52 -5.15 17.81
CA PHE A 262 -5.50 -4.19 16.70
C PHE A 262 -4.52 -4.56 15.60
N GLN A 263 -4.74 -3.99 14.42
CA GLN A 263 -3.89 -4.22 13.25
C GLN A 263 -2.73 -3.24 13.21
N VAL A 264 -1.55 -3.76 12.92
CA VAL A 264 -0.26 -3.08 12.91
C VAL A 264 0.40 -3.28 11.56
N TRP A 265 1.03 -2.23 11.04
CA TRP A 265 1.83 -2.30 9.82
C TRP A 265 3.30 -2.58 10.15
N ARG A 266 3.82 -3.73 9.70
CA ARG A 266 5.19 -4.17 10.02
C ARG A 266 6.30 -3.39 9.32
N GLY A 267 5.95 -2.60 8.30
CA GLY A 267 6.94 -1.90 7.47
C GLY A 267 7.56 -0.67 8.14
N GLU A 268 7.04 -0.25 9.29
CA GLU A 268 7.53 0.87 10.09
C GLU A 268 7.60 0.49 11.57
N HIS A 269 8.56 1.03 12.31
CA HIS A 269 8.69 0.76 13.75
C HIS A 269 7.52 1.32 14.58
N SER A 270 6.85 2.36 14.09
CA SER A 270 5.65 2.91 14.75
C SER A 270 4.44 2.00 14.65
N GLY A 271 4.47 1.00 13.76
CA GLY A 271 3.29 0.20 13.45
C GLY A 271 2.27 0.90 12.56
N GLU A 272 2.51 2.14 12.16
CA GLU A 272 1.61 2.89 11.29
C GLU A 272 1.90 2.61 9.81
N PHE A 273 0.83 2.58 9.00
CA PHE A 273 0.98 2.42 7.57
C PHE A 273 1.55 3.69 6.92
N THR A 274 2.63 3.53 6.18
CA THR A 274 3.13 4.55 5.25
C THR A 274 3.16 4.00 3.83
N VAL A 275 2.82 4.86 2.85
CA VAL A 275 2.94 4.49 1.43
C VAL A 275 4.40 4.18 1.08
N ARG A 276 5.36 4.81 1.77
CA ARG A 276 6.80 4.58 1.57
C ARG A 276 7.19 3.15 1.94
N SER A 277 6.83 2.67 3.13
CA SER A 277 7.16 1.31 3.56
C SER A 277 6.39 0.25 2.77
N ALA A 278 5.13 0.50 2.43
CA ALA A 278 4.36 -0.37 1.54
C ALA A 278 4.98 -0.48 0.14
N TYR A 279 5.47 0.63 -0.40
CA TYR A 279 6.20 0.65 -1.66
C TYR A 279 7.53 -0.12 -1.57
N LYS A 280 8.28 0.03 -0.47
CA LYS A 280 9.51 -0.72 -0.21
C LYS A 280 9.27 -2.22 -0.17
N LEU A 281 8.20 -2.67 0.50
CA LEU A 281 7.81 -4.07 0.58
C LEU A 281 7.52 -4.68 -0.80
N LEU A 282 6.92 -3.90 -1.71
CA LEU A 282 6.72 -4.33 -3.12
C LEU A 282 8.03 -4.45 -3.90
N GLN A 283 9.01 -3.59 -3.61
CA GLN A 283 10.31 -3.63 -4.27
C GLN A 283 11.14 -4.83 -3.83
N GLU A 284 11.05 -5.23 -2.55
CA GLU A 284 11.76 -6.40 -2.01
C GLU A 284 11.18 -7.73 -2.50
N ALA A 285 9.91 -7.75 -2.90
CA ALA A 285 9.22 -8.94 -3.39
C ALA A 285 9.45 -9.24 -4.90
N THR A 286 10.14 -8.36 -5.63
CA THR A 286 10.36 -8.43 -7.08
C THR A 286 11.83 -8.66 -7.41
#